data_AF-A0A7V2TYX9-F1
#
_entry.id   AF-A0A7V2TYX9-F1
#
_cell.length_a   1.000
_cell.length_b   1.000
_cell.length_c   1.000
_cell.angle_alpha   90.00
_cell.angle_beta   90.00
_cell.angle_gamma   90.00
#
_symmetry.space_group_name_H-M   'P 1'
#
loop_
_entity.id
_entity.type
_entity.pdbx_description
1 polymer ?
#
loop_
_entity_poly.entity_id
_entity_poly.type
_entity_poly.pdbx_seq_one_letter_code
_entity_poly.pdbx_strand_id
1 'polypeptide(L)'
;CSPPASFMERQSLSDIYPSHQVIFNRDEMIKPLHECKKPTEIMNLLARKLVELGDQDLKGSDFWEKYKSEEDFVNEMLAVSPGRANVGTPLPYPKYPEGYKLIGTPESLEKGEVEVDDKNKVVKGKPVTVEWLRKNHGVAVWPMSWKRYKKQGAEEPNRAFPNTSTKLIEFRFDWEEGGKRYGGYSSHNAKIERAGGDVPAGLKEIGFSKFPSTFYWFETKWNPYTNAEFKAYGKEYPFQLICGRVHHAMSGTQMVPWLGEIKAEGLWQPMNREFEAEVPEAMPLGKEPMKTLKMKFKANSYSVGTIWMNTEDAEKLGIKNGDLLTLENPLGRYTQGKAFVSGGIRPGVIKLGFATGGRFSPGLGPAYQSRDYTPSHNDLVDPYCLSPIMGFPAYADMIVRVKKG
;
A
#
# COMPACT_ATOMS: atom_id res chain seq x y z
N CYS A 1 -10.02 -10.99 -22.31
CA CYS A 1 -9.81 -10.18 -21.08
C CYS A 1 -10.86 -9.08 -21.05
N SER A 2 -11.66 -8.98 -20.00
CA SER A 2 -12.57 -7.85 -19.82
C SER A 2 -11.83 -6.73 -19.08
N PRO A 3 -11.67 -5.53 -19.67
CA PRO A 3 -11.01 -4.43 -18.97
C PRO A 3 -11.87 -3.99 -17.76
N PRO A 4 -11.27 -3.84 -16.57
CA PRO A 4 -12.01 -3.43 -15.39
C PRO A 4 -12.30 -1.93 -15.42
N ALA A 5 -13.52 -1.57 -15.01
CA ALA A 5 -13.91 -0.18 -14.78
C ALA A 5 -13.05 0.46 -13.68
N SER A 6 -12.66 1.73 -13.89
CA SER A 6 -11.94 2.58 -12.96
C SER A 6 -12.76 2.93 -11.72
N PHE A 7 -12.14 3.60 -10.75
CA PHE A 7 -12.82 3.98 -9.50
C PHE A 7 -13.93 5.04 -9.69
N MET A 8 -13.97 5.74 -10.83
CA MET A 8 -15.02 6.72 -11.16
C MET A 8 -16.24 6.09 -11.86
N GLU A 9 -16.10 4.83 -12.29
CA GLU A 9 -17.06 4.10 -13.13
C GLU A 9 -17.79 2.99 -12.37
N ARG A 10 -17.56 2.89 -11.06
CA ARG A 10 -18.09 1.83 -10.22
C ARG A 10 -18.31 2.32 -8.80
N GLN A 11 -19.12 1.56 -8.06
CA GLN A 11 -19.28 1.79 -6.65
C GLN A 11 -18.18 1.13 -5.82
N SER A 12 -17.73 1.81 -4.77
CA SER A 12 -16.77 1.32 -3.79
C SER A 12 -16.81 2.19 -2.53
N LEU A 13 -16.13 1.74 -1.48
CA LEU A 13 -15.83 2.58 -0.33
C LEU A 13 -14.35 2.97 -0.33
N SER A 14 -14.04 4.05 0.39
CA SER A 14 -12.68 4.38 0.82
C SER A 14 -12.73 4.72 2.29
N ASP A 15 -11.77 4.24 3.06
CA ASP A 15 -11.28 4.99 4.20
C ASP A 15 -10.08 5.82 3.76
N ILE A 16 -9.89 6.95 4.41
CA ILE A 16 -8.60 7.65 4.48
C ILE A 16 -8.20 7.54 5.94
N TYR A 17 -6.92 7.69 6.28
CA TYR A 17 -6.44 7.65 7.65
C TYR A 17 -6.24 9.06 8.26
N PRO A 18 -7.24 9.98 8.28
CA PRO A 18 -7.12 11.14 9.14
C PRO A 18 -7.24 10.68 10.60
N SER A 19 -7.03 11.61 11.53
CA SER A 19 -7.20 11.33 12.96
C SER A 19 -8.65 11.00 13.34
N HIS A 20 -9.63 11.33 12.49
CA HIS A 20 -11.03 10.90 12.63
C HIS A 20 -11.27 9.50 12.04
N GLN A 21 -12.30 8.82 12.52
CA GLN A 21 -12.83 7.66 11.82
C GLN A 21 -13.70 8.19 10.66
N VAL A 22 -13.35 7.82 9.42
CA VAL A 22 -14.02 8.35 8.23
C VAL A 22 -14.24 7.24 7.21
N ILE A 23 -15.41 7.25 6.58
CA ILE A 23 -15.71 6.44 5.40
C ILE A 23 -16.27 7.35 4.31
N PHE A 24 -15.70 7.25 3.10
CA PHE A 24 -16.15 7.93 1.90
C PHE A 24 -16.83 6.94 0.96
N ASN A 25 -17.92 7.39 0.34
CA ASN A 25 -18.50 6.75 -0.83
C ASN A 25 -17.64 7.09 -2.05
N ARG A 26 -17.13 6.08 -2.75
CA ARG A 26 -16.66 6.22 -4.13
C ARG A 26 -17.80 5.77 -5.03
N ASP A 27 -18.63 6.72 -5.40
CA ASP A 27 -19.81 6.45 -6.21
C ASP A 27 -19.47 6.29 -7.69
N GLU A 28 -20.39 5.68 -8.44
CA GLU A 28 -20.33 5.69 -9.90
C GLU A 28 -20.66 7.11 -10.41
N MET A 29 -19.63 7.85 -10.81
CA MET A 29 -19.74 9.22 -11.32
C MET A 29 -20.03 9.27 -12.82
N ILE A 30 -19.48 8.31 -13.56
CA ILE A 30 -19.71 8.12 -15.00
C ILE A 30 -19.99 6.65 -15.28
N LYS A 31 -20.63 6.36 -16.42
CA LYS A 31 -20.78 4.96 -16.87
C LYS A 31 -19.40 4.41 -17.29
N PRO A 32 -19.16 3.09 -17.12
CA PRO A 32 -17.97 2.46 -17.67
C PRO A 32 -17.74 2.83 -19.14
N LEU A 33 -16.56 3.35 -19.44
CA LEU A 33 -16.16 3.77 -20.78
C LEU A 33 -15.79 2.55 -21.62
N HIS A 34 -16.01 2.65 -22.94
CA HIS A 34 -15.70 1.60 -23.90
C HIS A 34 -16.38 0.26 -23.55
N GLU A 35 -15.62 -0.84 -23.55
CA GLU A 35 -16.08 -2.18 -23.17
C GLU A 35 -15.73 -2.53 -21.71
N CYS A 36 -15.36 -1.53 -20.90
CA CYS A 36 -15.04 -1.76 -19.49
C CYS A 36 -16.25 -2.29 -18.73
N LYS A 37 -16.00 -3.23 -17.83
CA LYS A 37 -17.01 -3.83 -16.96
C LYS A 37 -16.65 -3.61 -15.51
N LYS A 38 -17.66 -3.46 -14.66
CA LYS A 38 -17.42 -3.33 -13.22
C LYS A 38 -16.84 -4.64 -12.68
N PRO A 39 -15.95 -4.61 -11.67
CA PRO A 39 -15.39 -5.83 -11.10
C PRO A 39 -16.46 -6.84 -10.63
N THR A 40 -17.57 -6.35 -10.07
CA THR A 40 -18.72 -7.16 -9.66
C THR A 40 -19.39 -7.87 -10.84
N GLU A 41 -19.53 -7.18 -11.98
CA GLU A 41 -20.05 -7.76 -13.22
C GLU A 41 -19.11 -8.82 -13.80
N ILE A 42 -17.80 -8.56 -13.83
CA ILE A 42 -16.80 -9.53 -14.32
C ILE A 42 -16.84 -10.79 -13.45
N MET A 43 -16.86 -10.64 -12.12
CA MET A 43 -16.95 -11.77 -11.19
C MET A 43 -18.25 -12.56 -11.39
N ASN A 44 -19.38 -11.88 -11.56
CA ASN A 44 -20.68 -12.52 -11.81
C ASN A 44 -20.72 -13.30 -13.11
N LEU A 45 -20.19 -12.72 -14.20
CA LEU A 45 -20.11 -13.39 -15.49
C LEU A 45 -19.27 -14.65 -15.41
N LEU A 46 -18.09 -14.56 -14.77
CA LEU A 46 -17.20 -15.71 -14.60
C LEU A 46 -17.84 -16.79 -13.72
N ALA A 47 -18.38 -16.41 -12.56
CA ALA A 47 -18.94 -17.37 -11.61
C ALA A 47 -20.14 -18.11 -12.18
N ARG A 48 -21.06 -17.41 -12.87
CA ARG A 48 -22.17 -18.04 -13.58
C ARG A 48 -21.67 -19.01 -14.64
N LYS A 49 -20.64 -18.62 -15.41
CA LYS A 49 -20.10 -19.49 -16.45
C LYS A 49 -19.44 -20.74 -15.88
N LEU A 50 -18.74 -20.63 -14.75
CA LEU A 50 -18.16 -21.78 -14.06
C LEU A 50 -19.24 -22.74 -13.55
N VAL A 51 -20.33 -22.23 -12.97
CA VAL A 51 -21.47 -23.05 -12.56
C VAL A 51 -22.13 -23.76 -13.75
N GLU A 52 -22.34 -23.06 -14.87
CA GLU A 52 -22.84 -23.67 -16.11
C GLU A 52 -21.94 -24.81 -16.61
N LEU A 53 -20.63 -24.72 -16.36
CA LEU A 53 -19.64 -25.73 -16.72
C LEU A 53 -19.48 -26.84 -15.65
N GLY A 54 -20.27 -26.81 -14.58
CA GLY A 54 -20.34 -27.85 -13.56
C GLY A 54 -19.51 -27.61 -12.30
N ASP A 55 -18.99 -26.39 -12.08
CA ASP A 55 -18.36 -26.03 -10.80
C ASP A 55 -19.41 -26.02 -9.68
N GLN A 56 -19.28 -26.93 -8.72
CA GLN A 56 -20.22 -27.12 -7.61
C GLN A 56 -19.85 -26.31 -6.35
N ASP A 57 -18.63 -25.75 -6.31
CA ASP A 57 -18.17 -24.96 -5.16
C ASP A 57 -18.76 -23.55 -5.17
N LEU A 58 -19.15 -23.06 -6.36
CA LEU A 58 -19.77 -21.75 -6.54
C LEU A 58 -21.29 -21.81 -6.43
N LYS A 59 -21.86 -20.94 -5.60
CA LYS A 59 -23.31 -20.84 -5.39
C LYS A 59 -23.81 -19.44 -5.69
N GLY A 60 -24.91 -19.35 -6.43
CA GLY A 60 -25.51 -18.06 -6.74
C GLY A 60 -25.98 -17.30 -5.51
N SER A 61 -26.45 -18.03 -4.50
CA SER A 61 -26.87 -17.52 -3.19
C SER A 61 -25.77 -16.76 -2.43
N ASP A 62 -24.51 -16.98 -2.76
CA ASP A 62 -23.39 -16.31 -2.09
C ASP A 62 -23.09 -14.96 -2.73
N PHE A 63 -23.54 -14.75 -3.98
CA PHE A 63 -23.20 -13.55 -4.74
C PHE A 63 -24.33 -13.07 -5.66
N TRP A 64 -24.44 -13.56 -6.91
CA TRP A 64 -25.29 -12.95 -7.95
C TRP A 64 -26.80 -13.11 -7.73
N GLU A 65 -27.22 -14.01 -6.85
CA GLU A 65 -28.62 -14.13 -6.43
C GLU A 65 -28.91 -13.25 -5.20
N LYS A 66 -27.91 -13.10 -4.32
CA LYS A 66 -27.99 -12.31 -3.08
C LYS A 66 -28.00 -10.82 -3.34
N TYR A 67 -27.09 -10.32 -4.18
CA TYR A 67 -26.95 -8.90 -4.49
C TYR A 67 -27.58 -8.59 -5.84
N LYS A 68 -28.63 -7.76 -5.85
CA LYS A 68 -29.29 -7.32 -7.10
C LYS A 68 -28.58 -6.12 -7.72
N SER A 69 -27.86 -5.36 -6.90
CA SER A 69 -27.06 -4.20 -7.28
C SER A 69 -25.72 -4.18 -6.55
N GLU A 70 -24.76 -3.40 -7.05
CA GLU A 70 -23.52 -3.11 -6.29
C GLU A 70 -23.82 -2.39 -4.98
N GLU A 71 -24.90 -1.61 -4.93
CA GLU A 71 -25.32 -0.89 -3.74
C GLU A 71 -25.73 -1.84 -2.61
N ASP A 72 -26.39 -2.96 -2.92
CA ASP A 72 -26.73 -3.99 -1.91
C ASP A 72 -25.46 -4.56 -1.27
N PHE A 73 -24.46 -4.86 -2.10
CA PHE A 73 -23.16 -5.37 -1.64
C PHE A 73 -22.43 -4.35 -0.76
N VAL A 74 -22.40 -3.08 -1.19
CA VAL A 74 -21.75 -2.00 -0.45
C VAL A 74 -22.50 -1.66 0.85
N ASN A 75 -23.84 -1.74 0.87
CA ASN A 75 -24.64 -1.54 2.08
C ASN A 75 -24.37 -2.62 3.12
N GLU A 76 -24.20 -3.89 2.71
CA GLU A 76 -23.79 -4.95 3.63
C GLU A 76 -22.40 -4.68 4.22
N MET A 77 -21.44 -4.21 3.41
CA MET A 77 -20.13 -3.80 3.92
C MET A 77 -20.20 -2.64 4.92
N LEU A 78 -21.09 -1.67 4.69
CA LEU A 78 -21.27 -0.51 5.56
C LEU A 78 -21.98 -0.84 6.89
N ALA A 79 -22.72 -1.95 6.97
CA ALA A 79 -23.57 -2.29 8.11
C ALA A 79 -22.82 -2.40 9.46
N VAL A 80 -21.51 -2.62 9.43
CA VAL A 80 -20.67 -2.73 10.63
C VAL A 80 -19.99 -1.41 11.03
N SER A 81 -20.21 -0.33 10.28
CA SER A 81 -19.52 0.96 10.46
C SER A 81 -20.03 1.73 11.69
N PRO A 82 -19.17 2.46 12.43
CA PRO A 82 -17.71 2.51 12.27
C PRO A 82 -17.00 1.27 12.83
N GLY A 83 -17.70 0.48 13.65
CA GLY A 83 -17.23 -0.81 14.14
C GLY A 83 -16.11 -0.71 15.17
N ARG A 84 -15.94 0.45 15.81
CA ARG A 84 -14.86 0.72 16.77
C ARG A 84 -15.41 0.88 18.19
N ALA A 85 -14.58 0.57 19.18
CA ALA A 85 -14.91 0.80 20.59
C ALA A 85 -15.00 2.31 20.93
N ASN A 86 -15.96 2.67 21.76
CA ASN A 86 -16.15 3.99 22.37
C ASN A 86 -15.08 4.19 23.47
N VAL A 87 -13.86 4.55 23.07
CA VAL A 87 -12.70 4.69 23.97
C VAL A 87 -11.82 5.86 23.55
N GLY A 88 -11.05 6.36 24.51
CA GLY A 88 -10.08 7.44 24.30
C GLY A 88 -10.48 8.74 24.97
N THR A 89 -9.76 9.82 24.65
CA THR A 89 -9.98 11.14 25.23
C THR A 89 -10.02 12.22 24.12
N PRO A 90 -11.14 12.94 23.96
CA PRO A 90 -12.43 12.67 24.58
C PRO A 90 -13.01 11.31 24.14
N LEU A 91 -14.01 10.78 24.87
CA LEU A 91 -14.81 9.68 24.34
C LEU A 91 -15.55 10.17 23.09
N PRO A 92 -15.62 9.37 22.00
CA PRO A 92 -16.35 9.76 20.81
C PRO A 92 -17.81 10.13 21.10
N TYR A 93 -18.49 9.33 21.93
CA TYR A 93 -19.86 9.58 22.36
C TYR A 93 -19.95 9.39 23.88
N PRO A 94 -19.79 10.46 24.69
CA PRO A 94 -19.72 10.37 26.15
C PRO A 94 -20.97 9.83 26.83
N LYS A 95 -22.13 9.88 26.17
CA LYS A 95 -23.41 9.35 26.67
C LYS A 95 -23.50 7.82 26.66
N TYR A 96 -22.60 7.15 25.93
CA TYR A 96 -22.59 5.70 25.83
C TYR A 96 -21.50 5.09 26.71
N PRO A 97 -21.69 3.86 27.20
CA PRO A 97 -20.67 3.20 28.01
C PRO A 97 -19.31 3.14 27.31
N GLU A 98 -18.25 3.40 28.08
CA GLU A 98 -16.88 3.25 27.60
C GLU A 98 -16.59 1.79 27.24
N GLY A 99 -15.86 1.58 26.14
CA GLY A 99 -15.47 0.25 25.66
C GLY A 99 -16.49 -0.45 24.77
N TYR A 100 -17.72 0.07 24.63
CA TYR A 100 -18.75 -0.54 23.78
C TYR A 100 -18.44 -0.31 22.31
N LYS A 101 -18.70 -1.30 21.45
CA LYS A 101 -18.57 -1.17 20.00
C LYS A 101 -19.69 -0.28 19.46
N LEU A 102 -19.31 0.76 18.72
CA LEU A 102 -20.23 1.68 18.06
C LEU A 102 -20.55 1.19 16.65
N ILE A 103 -21.83 1.13 16.31
CA ILE A 103 -22.35 0.85 14.97
C ILE A 103 -23.45 1.87 14.66
N GLY A 104 -23.39 2.49 13.49
CA GLY A 104 -24.42 3.39 12.98
C GLY A 104 -23.88 4.72 12.46
N THR A 105 -24.76 5.49 11.84
CA THR A 105 -24.46 6.84 11.32
C THR A 105 -24.02 7.77 12.45
N PRO A 106 -23.14 8.75 12.18
CA PRO A 106 -22.76 9.74 13.18
C PRO A 106 -23.97 10.44 13.83
N GLU A 107 -24.98 10.75 13.02
CA GLU A 107 -26.22 11.40 13.46
C GLU A 107 -27.06 10.52 14.41
N SER A 108 -27.26 9.24 14.10
CA SER A 108 -28.06 8.36 14.98
C SER A 108 -27.39 8.16 16.34
N LEU A 109 -26.06 8.00 16.34
CA LEU A 109 -25.25 7.93 17.56
C LEU A 109 -25.28 9.27 18.31
N GLU A 110 -25.25 10.41 17.62
CA GLU A 110 -25.31 11.73 18.25
C GLU A 110 -26.72 12.07 18.79
N LYS A 111 -27.79 11.56 18.18
CA LYS A 111 -29.16 11.83 18.64
C LYS A 111 -29.64 10.91 19.75
N GLY A 112 -28.96 9.79 20.01
CA GLY A 112 -29.45 8.77 20.94
C GLY A 112 -30.46 7.81 20.31
N GLU A 113 -30.56 7.79 18.98
CA GLU A 113 -31.45 6.88 18.25
C GLU A 113 -30.78 5.49 18.11
N VAL A 114 -30.56 4.84 19.25
CA VAL A 114 -29.74 3.62 19.34
C VAL A 114 -30.40 2.56 20.20
N GLU A 115 -30.06 1.30 19.92
CA GLU A 115 -30.23 0.15 20.79
C GLU A 115 -28.90 -0.12 21.52
N VAL A 116 -28.94 -0.27 22.83
CA VAL A 116 -27.77 -0.63 23.65
C VAL A 116 -27.88 -2.10 24.05
N ASP A 117 -26.94 -2.91 23.57
CA ASP A 117 -26.81 -4.33 23.91
C ASP A 117 -25.67 -4.49 24.92
N ASP A 118 -26.01 -4.51 26.21
CA ASP A 118 -25.06 -4.68 27.30
C ASP A 118 -24.40 -6.07 27.31
N LYS A 119 -25.09 -7.09 26.81
CA LYS A 119 -24.59 -8.47 26.76
C LYS A 119 -23.42 -8.56 25.78
N ASN A 120 -23.58 -7.99 24.60
CA ASN A 120 -22.54 -8.00 23.56
C ASN A 120 -21.65 -6.75 23.59
N LYS A 121 -21.94 -5.78 24.47
CA LYS A 121 -21.26 -4.49 24.58
C LYS A 121 -21.27 -3.72 23.26
N VAL A 122 -22.45 -3.56 22.67
CA VAL A 122 -22.65 -2.88 21.39
C VAL A 122 -23.66 -1.75 21.56
N VAL A 123 -23.38 -0.60 20.97
CA VAL A 123 -24.36 0.47 20.74
C VAL A 123 -24.65 0.53 19.25
N LYS A 124 -25.91 0.31 18.88
CA LYS A 124 -26.35 0.15 17.50
C LYS A 124 -27.38 1.21 17.13
N GLY A 125 -26.96 2.20 16.35
CA GLY A 125 -27.83 3.18 15.72
C GLY A 125 -28.31 2.72 14.33
N LYS A 126 -28.79 3.69 13.55
CA LYS A 126 -29.19 3.48 12.15
C LYS A 126 -27.96 3.13 11.31
N PRO A 127 -27.98 2.09 10.47
CA PRO A 127 -26.82 1.70 9.68
C PRO A 127 -26.42 2.80 8.70
N VAL A 128 -25.13 2.91 8.42
CA VAL A 128 -24.64 3.71 7.28
C VAL A 128 -25.05 2.99 6.00
N THR A 129 -25.64 3.71 5.07
CA THR A 129 -25.97 3.21 3.73
C THR A 129 -25.38 4.13 2.67
N VAL A 130 -25.30 3.64 1.45
CA VAL A 130 -24.93 4.43 0.27
C VAL A 130 -25.87 5.61 0.10
N GLU A 131 -27.18 5.38 0.21
CA GLU A 131 -28.19 6.44 0.15
C GLU A 131 -27.93 7.51 1.23
N TRP A 132 -27.61 7.09 2.46
CA TRP A 132 -27.25 8.02 3.53
C TRP A 132 -25.98 8.81 3.18
N LEU A 133 -24.94 8.14 2.67
CA LEU A 133 -23.71 8.82 2.26
C LEU A 133 -23.98 9.84 1.16
N ARG A 134 -24.74 9.51 0.11
CA ARG A 134 -25.12 10.47 -0.96
C ARG A 134 -25.83 11.71 -0.41
N LYS A 135 -26.74 11.53 0.55
CA LYS A 135 -27.44 12.64 1.23
C LYS A 135 -26.51 13.46 2.15
N ASN A 136 -25.37 12.91 2.56
CA ASN A 136 -24.41 13.51 3.49
C ASN A 136 -23.05 13.74 2.82
N HIS A 137 -23.06 14.34 1.62
CA HIS A 137 -21.84 14.75 0.89
C HIS A 137 -20.86 13.61 0.55
N GLY A 138 -21.34 12.38 0.51
CA GLY A 138 -20.55 11.19 0.24
C GLY A 138 -19.65 10.73 1.39
N VAL A 139 -19.85 11.21 2.63
CA VAL A 139 -18.93 10.93 3.74
C VAL A 139 -19.63 10.73 5.08
N ALA A 140 -19.15 9.76 5.86
CA ALA A 140 -19.45 9.61 7.29
C ALA A 140 -18.20 9.92 8.11
N VAL A 141 -18.30 10.87 9.05
CA VAL A 141 -17.22 11.26 9.96
C VAL A 141 -17.69 11.07 11.40
N TRP A 142 -17.03 10.20 12.15
CA TRP A 142 -17.30 10.04 13.58
C TRP A 142 -16.31 10.86 14.43
N PRO A 143 -16.70 11.28 15.65
CA PRO A 143 -15.83 12.06 16.52
C PRO A 143 -14.46 11.41 16.76
N MET A 144 -13.43 12.25 16.77
CA MET A 144 -12.06 11.84 17.03
C MET A 144 -11.87 11.48 18.51
N SER A 145 -10.97 10.53 18.77
CA SER A 145 -10.51 10.20 20.12
C SER A 145 -9.01 9.88 20.11
N TRP A 146 -8.30 10.43 21.10
CA TRP A 146 -6.87 10.18 21.29
C TRP A 146 -6.64 9.18 22.42
N LYS A 147 -5.39 8.72 22.58
CA LYS A 147 -4.99 7.83 23.69
C LYS A 147 -5.94 6.64 23.89
N ARG A 148 -6.42 6.06 22.79
CA ARG A 148 -7.47 5.02 22.76
C ARG A 148 -7.14 3.72 23.49
N TYR A 149 -5.95 3.59 24.04
CA TYR A 149 -5.53 2.49 24.90
C TYR A 149 -5.78 2.75 26.40
N LYS A 150 -6.02 4.01 26.78
CA LYS A 150 -6.33 4.44 28.16
C LYS A 150 -7.82 4.53 28.41
N LYS A 151 -8.19 4.39 29.67
CA LYS A 151 -9.51 4.73 30.20
C LYS A 151 -9.69 6.24 30.22
N GLN A 152 -10.90 6.74 29.96
CA GLN A 152 -11.16 8.18 30.00
C GLN A 152 -10.86 8.75 31.40
N GLY A 153 -10.05 9.81 31.44
CA GLY A 153 -9.72 10.52 32.68
C GLY A 153 -8.79 9.77 33.63
N ALA A 154 -8.20 8.66 33.21
CA ALA A 154 -7.28 7.86 34.02
C ALA A 154 -6.04 7.40 33.23
N GLU A 155 -4.98 7.05 33.94
CA GLU A 155 -3.74 6.50 33.36
C GLU A 155 -3.79 4.98 33.16
N GLU A 156 -4.89 4.35 33.58
CA GLU A 156 -5.15 2.92 33.45
C GLU A 156 -5.55 2.53 32.02
N PRO A 157 -5.25 1.30 31.59
CA PRO A 157 -5.70 0.79 30.30
C PRO A 157 -7.22 0.57 30.28
N ASN A 158 -7.91 0.90 29.19
CA ASN A 158 -9.35 0.64 29.07
C ASN A 158 -9.70 -0.85 28.84
N ARG A 159 -8.72 -1.67 28.47
CA ARG A 159 -8.87 -3.11 28.17
C ARG A 159 -9.87 -3.47 27.06
N ALA A 160 -10.40 -2.50 26.32
CA ALA A 160 -11.18 -2.69 25.11
C ALA A 160 -10.30 -2.55 23.84
N PHE A 161 -9.22 -1.77 23.92
CA PHE A 161 -8.21 -1.61 22.89
C PHE A 161 -6.81 -1.51 23.53
N PRO A 162 -5.75 -2.12 22.94
CA PRO A 162 -5.73 -2.85 21.67
C PRO A 162 -6.32 -4.26 21.77
N ASN A 163 -6.62 -4.87 20.60
CA ASN A 163 -7.17 -6.22 20.53
C ASN A 163 -6.08 -7.31 20.65
N THR A 164 -5.34 -7.27 21.75
CA THR A 164 -4.31 -8.26 22.11
C THR A 164 -4.84 -9.25 23.15
N SER A 165 -4.06 -10.29 23.48
CA SER A 165 -4.47 -11.30 24.48
C SER A 165 -4.60 -10.71 25.88
N THR A 166 -3.73 -9.76 26.22
CA THR A 166 -3.73 -9.05 27.50
C THR A 166 -4.63 -7.80 27.53
N LYS A 167 -5.09 -7.36 26.34
CA LYS A 167 -5.72 -6.04 26.11
C LYS A 167 -4.82 -4.86 26.46
N LEU A 168 -3.51 -5.08 26.40
CA LEU A 168 -2.44 -4.11 26.62
C LEU A 168 -1.51 -4.06 25.40
N ILE A 169 -0.59 -3.11 25.39
CA ILE A 169 0.54 -3.11 24.46
C ILE A 169 1.51 -4.22 24.92
N GLU A 170 1.70 -5.23 24.08
CA GLU A 170 2.50 -6.40 24.39
C GLU A 170 3.94 -6.22 23.89
N PHE A 171 4.92 -6.41 24.76
CA PHE A 171 6.35 -6.46 24.41
C PHE A 171 6.86 -7.88 24.22
N ARG A 172 6.09 -8.86 24.72
CA ARG A 172 6.28 -10.28 24.46
C ARG A 172 5.15 -10.73 23.55
N PHE A 173 5.47 -11.31 22.40
CA PHE A 173 4.50 -11.64 21.36
C PHE A 173 4.05 -13.09 21.38
N ASP A 174 4.73 -13.93 22.16
CA ASP A 174 4.36 -15.32 22.39
C ASP A 174 4.94 -15.82 23.73
N TRP A 175 4.11 -16.35 24.62
CA TRP A 175 4.54 -16.95 25.88
C TRP A 175 3.50 -17.86 26.52
N GLU A 176 3.93 -18.69 27.46
CA GLU A 176 3.04 -19.47 28.32
C GLU A 176 3.11 -19.00 29.77
N GLU A 177 1.96 -18.92 30.43
CA GLU A 177 1.80 -18.58 31.83
C GLU A 177 0.58 -19.31 32.39
N GLY A 178 0.75 -20.04 33.50
CA GLY A 178 -0.35 -20.78 34.13
C GLY A 178 -1.06 -21.80 33.21
N GLY A 179 -0.30 -22.43 32.29
CA GLY A 179 -0.84 -23.40 31.32
C GLY A 179 -1.65 -22.79 30.17
N LYS A 180 -1.60 -21.46 30.00
CA LYS A 180 -2.22 -20.76 28.88
C LYS A 180 -1.16 -20.04 28.06
N ARG A 181 -1.32 -20.05 26.73
CA ARG A 181 -0.46 -19.33 25.79
C ARG A 181 -1.05 -17.95 25.47
N TYR A 182 -0.20 -16.93 25.45
CA TYR A 182 -0.55 -15.52 25.30
C TYR A 182 0.31 -14.85 24.23
N GLY A 183 -0.08 -13.65 23.82
CA GLY A 183 0.62 -12.83 22.85
C GLY A 183 0.01 -12.87 21.46
N GLY A 184 0.21 -11.80 20.69
CA GLY A 184 -0.33 -11.65 19.34
C GLY A 184 0.04 -12.78 18.36
N TYR A 185 1.13 -13.50 18.58
CA TYR A 185 1.56 -14.61 17.72
C TYR A 185 1.20 -16.00 18.26
N SER A 186 0.68 -16.13 19.48
CA SER A 186 0.34 -17.42 20.11
C SER A 186 -0.52 -18.33 19.22
N SER A 187 -1.59 -17.78 18.62
CA SER A 187 -2.51 -18.55 17.77
C SER A 187 -1.88 -19.00 16.45
N HIS A 188 -0.93 -18.23 15.91
CA HIS A 188 -0.21 -18.57 14.69
C HIS A 188 0.86 -19.63 14.97
N ASN A 189 1.64 -19.45 16.03
CA ASN A 189 2.67 -20.39 16.43
C ASN A 189 2.09 -21.76 16.83
N ALA A 190 0.95 -21.79 17.53
CA ALA A 190 0.23 -23.04 17.82
C ALA A 190 -0.32 -23.73 16.56
N LYS A 191 -0.59 -23.01 15.46
CA LYS A 191 -0.95 -23.62 14.17
C LYS A 191 0.28 -24.20 13.48
N ILE A 192 1.41 -23.47 13.50
CA ILE A 192 2.68 -23.92 12.95
C ILE A 192 3.14 -25.22 13.62
N GLU A 193 3.13 -25.27 14.95
CA GLU A 193 3.52 -26.45 15.72
C GLU A 193 2.62 -27.65 15.40
N ARG A 194 1.29 -27.46 15.35
CA ARG A 194 0.34 -28.51 14.98
C ARG A 194 0.48 -28.99 13.54
N ALA A 195 0.94 -28.13 12.64
CA ALA A 195 1.24 -28.47 11.26
C ALA A 195 2.60 -29.18 11.08
N GLY A 196 3.24 -29.61 12.18
CA GLY A 196 4.53 -30.31 12.14
C GLY A 196 5.75 -29.37 12.10
N GLY A 197 5.57 -28.09 12.41
CA GLY A 197 6.65 -27.11 12.45
C GLY A 197 7.06 -26.57 11.08
N ASP A 198 6.23 -26.75 10.04
CA ASP A 198 6.48 -26.11 8.75
C ASP A 198 6.29 -24.60 8.87
N VAL A 199 7.36 -23.87 8.62
CA VAL A 199 7.45 -22.41 8.83
C VAL A 199 7.68 -21.69 7.49
N PRO A 200 7.34 -20.39 7.37
CA PRO A 200 7.68 -19.59 6.21
C PRO A 200 9.18 -19.69 5.85
N ALA A 201 9.51 -19.54 4.56
CA ALA A 201 10.88 -19.73 4.06
C ALA A 201 11.95 -18.95 4.83
N GLY A 202 11.68 -17.67 5.16
CA GLY A 202 12.64 -16.86 5.94
C GLY A 202 12.84 -17.35 7.39
N LEU A 203 11.85 -18.02 7.98
CA LEU A 203 12.02 -18.69 9.28
C LEU A 203 12.73 -20.04 9.18
N LYS A 204 12.74 -20.70 8.02
CA LYS A 204 13.51 -21.95 7.82
C LYS A 204 15.01 -21.70 7.93
N GLU A 205 15.47 -20.57 7.41
CA GLU A 205 16.88 -20.15 7.44
C GLU A 205 17.35 -19.82 8.87
N ILE A 206 16.51 -19.11 9.64
CA ILE A 206 16.84 -18.70 11.02
C ILE A 206 16.63 -19.84 12.02
N GLY A 207 15.57 -20.62 11.83
CA GLY A 207 15.04 -21.60 12.77
C GLY A 207 13.95 -21.03 13.68
N PHE A 208 12.79 -21.68 13.70
CA PHE A 208 11.60 -21.23 14.43
C PHE A 208 11.85 -20.99 15.92
N SER A 209 12.57 -21.89 16.59
CA SER A 209 12.88 -21.77 18.02
C SER A 209 13.91 -20.69 18.35
N LYS A 210 14.67 -20.21 17.35
CA LYS A 210 15.69 -19.17 17.50
C LYS A 210 15.11 -17.77 17.29
N PHE A 211 13.89 -17.65 16.75
CA PHE A 211 13.26 -16.36 16.53
C PHE A 211 12.69 -15.80 17.84
N PRO A 212 13.18 -14.66 18.36
CA PRO A 212 12.78 -14.17 19.67
C PRO A 212 11.30 -13.79 19.77
N SER A 213 10.68 -14.07 20.90
CA SER A 213 9.28 -13.70 21.19
C SER A 213 9.14 -12.24 21.67
N THR A 214 10.11 -11.38 21.43
CA THR A 214 10.21 -9.99 21.93
C THR A 214 10.92 -9.13 20.89
N PHE A 215 11.03 -7.82 21.13
CA PHE A 215 11.90 -6.96 20.32
C PHE A 215 13.36 -7.39 20.41
N TYR A 216 14.04 -7.43 19.27
CA TYR A 216 15.45 -7.80 19.17
C TYR A 216 16.10 -7.13 17.95
N TRP A 217 17.43 -7.10 17.93
CA TRP A 217 18.17 -6.65 16.76
C TRP A 217 18.19 -7.74 15.69
N PHE A 218 17.61 -7.45 14.54
CA PHE A 218 17.64 -8.34 13.38
C PHE A 218 18.73 -7.87 12.41
N GLU A 219 19.78 -8.68 12.26
CA GLU A 219 20.86 -8.41 11.32
C GLU A 219 20.35 -8.58 9.88
N THR A 220 20.56 -7.58 9.02
CA THR A 220 20.07 -7.64 7.64
C THR A 220 21.02 -8.47 6.77
N LYS A 221 20.49 -9.04 5.68
CA LYS A 221 21.22 -10.02 4.88
C LYS A 221 22.38 -9.33 4.15
N TRP A 222 22.08 -8.29 3.38
CA TRP A 222 23.05 -7.66 2.49
C TRP A 222 23.90 -6.57 3.16
N ASN A 223 24.10 -6.65 4.49
CA ASN A 223 24.92 -5.69 5.23
C ASN A 223 26.38 -6.17 5.38
N PRO A 224 27.33 -5.66 4.58
CA PRO A 224 28.71 -6.14 4.62
C PRO A 224 29.50 -5.69 5.87
N TYR A 225 28.94 -4.81 6.70
CA TYR A 225 29.66 -4.24 7.86
C TYR A 225 29.50 -5.09 9.11
N THR A 226 28.32 -5.66 9.33
CA THR A 226 27.97 -6.43 10.53
C THR A 226 27.60 -7.87 10.23
N ASN A 227 27.19 -8.19 9.00
CA ASN A 227 26.97 -9.57 8.58
C ASN A 227 28.25 -10.19 7.99
N ALA A 228 28.86 -11.13 8.71
CA ALA A 228 30.13 -11.74 8.35
C ALA A 228 30.09 -12.50 7.01
N GLU A 229 28.95 -13.09 6.67
CA GLU A 229 28.77 -13.84 5.41
C GLU A 229 28.88 -12.91 4.19
N PHE A 230 28.44 -11.65 4.33
CA PHE A 230 28.38 -10.69 3.23
C PHE A 230 29.54 -9.68 3.23
N LYS A 231 30.47 -9.79 4.19
CA LYS A 231 31.63 -8.90 4.32
C LYS A 231 32.48 -8.80 3.07
N ALA A 232 32.60 -9.89 2.31
CA ALA A 232 33.39 -9.94 1.08
C ALA A 232 32.87 -8.97 -0.01
N TYR A 233 31.55 -8.71 -0.04
CA TYR A 233 30.94 -7.87 -1.06
C TYR A 233 31.16 -6.37 -0.83
N GLY A 234 31.46 -5.93 0.40
CA GLY A 234 31.49 -4.51 0.74
C GLY A 234 32.51 -3.67 -0.04
N LYS A 235 33.58 -4.29 -0.56
CA LYS A 235 34.55 -3.60 -1.42
C LYS A 235 34.06 -3.43 -2.86
N GLU A 236 33.41 -4.46 -3.40
CA GLU A 236 32.97 -4.47 -4.80
C GLU A 236 31.63 -3.77 -5.01
N TYR A 237 30.75 -3.83 -4.00
CA TYR A 237 29.41 -3.26 -4.00
C TYR A 237 29.26 -2.28 -2.82
N PRO A 238 29.88 -1.09 -2.90
CA PRO A 238 30.02 -0.21 -1.74
C PRO A 238 28.76 0.61 -1.42
N PHE A 239 27.72 0.57 -2.25
CA PHE A 239 26.53 1.40 -2.09
C PHE A 239 25.35 0.61 -1.53
N GLN A 240 24.74 1.10 -0.46
CA GLN A 240 23.44 0.63 -0.03
C GLN A 240 22.36 1.17 -0.98
N LEU A 241 21.55 0.28 -1.53
CA LEU A 241 20.38 0.62 -2.32
C LEU A 241 19.17 0.82 -1.39
N ILE A 242 18.52 1.96 -1.54
CA ILE A 242 17.24 2.25 -0.90
C ILE A 242 16.18 2.64 -1.94
N CYS A 243 14.93 2.51 -1.55
CA CYS A 243 13.78 2.85 -2.39
C CYS A 243 12.98 3.98 -1.77
N GLY A 244 12.45 4.89 -2.60
CA GLY A 244 11.46 5.88 -2.18
C GLY A 244 10.31 5.97 -3.17
N ARG A 245 9.16 6.45 -2.71
CA ARG A 245 8.02 6.70 -3.59
C ARG A 245 8.14 8.09 -4.22
N VAL A 246 7.69 8.23 -5.45
CA VAL A 246 7.46 9.54 -6.04
C VAL A 246 6.14 10.06 -5.47
N HIS A 247 6.14 11.14 -4.67
CA HIS A 247 4.97 11.48 -3.86
C HIS A 247 3.67 11.73 -4.64
N HIS A 248 3.76 12.23 -5.87
CA HIS A 248 2.60 12.43 -6.75
C HIS A 248 2.33 11.22 -7.67
N ALA A 249 3.20 10.21 -7.67
CA ALA A 249 3.16 9.13 -8.65
C ALA A 249 3.46 7.73 -8.10
N MET A 250 2.63 6.78 -8.51
CA MET A 250 2.90 5.35 -8.43
C MET A 250 2.77 4.76 -9.85
N SER A 251 2.97 3.46 -10.04
CA SER A 251 2.83 2.81 -11.36
C SER A 251 1.53 3.16 -12.08
N GLY A 252 0.42 3.26 -11.34
CA GLY A 252 -0.90 3.54 -11.89
C GLY A 252 -1.13 4.96 -12.40
N THR A 253 -0.26 5.92 -12.07
CA THR A 253 -0.41 7.33 -12.50
C THR A 253 0.67 7.79 -13.45
N GLN A 254 1.74 7.01 -13.65
CA GLN A 254 2.82 7.39 -14.58
C GLN A 254 2.42 7.33 -16.06
N MET A 255 1.23 6.79 -16.38
CA MET A 255 0.60 6.94 -17.69
C MET A 255 -0.02 8.32 -17.90
N VAL A 256 -0.18 9.14 -16.85
CA VAL A 256 -0.71 10.51 -16.92
C VAL A 256 0.40 11.46 -17.36
N PRO A 257 0.34 12.02 -18.58
CA PRO A 257 1.44 12.81 -19.15
C PRO A 257 1.83 14.01 -18.31
N TRP A 258 0.84 14.73 -17.75
CA TRP A 258 1.06 15.94 -16.95
C TRP A 258 1.87 15.70 -15.68
N LEU A 259 1.88 14.48 -15.13
CA LEU A 259 2.73 14.16 -13.96
C LEU A 259 4.22 14.07 -14.33
N GLY A 260 4.56 13.87 -15.60
CA GLY A 260 5.93 14.01 -16.07
C GLY A 260 6.41 15.46 -16.10
N GLU A 261 5.52 16.45 -16.11
CA GLU A 261 5.90 17.87 -16.13
C GLU A 261 6.25 18.42 -14.74
N ILE A 262 6.07 17.62 -13.70
CA ILE A 262 6.29 18.00 -12.31
C ILE A 262 7.50 17.22 -11.77
N LYS A 263 8.46 17.91 -11.16
CA LYS A 263 9.58 17.28 -10.46
C LYS A 263 9.18 16.77 -9.06
N ALA A 264 9.81 15.72 -8.57
CA ALA A 264 9.63 15.25 -7.19
C ALA A 264 10.89 14.63 -6.59
N GLU A 265 11.39 15.27 -5.53
CA GLU A 265 12.65 14.92 -4.84
C GLU A 265 13.78 14.66 -5.83
N GLY A 266 14.77 13.82 -5.51
CA GLY A 266 15.78 13.35 -6.45
C GLY A 266 15.40 12.09 -7.23
N LEU A 267 14.12 11.68 -7.23
CA LEU A 267 13.64 10.42 -7.82
C LEU A 267 12.88 10.60 -9.13
N TRP A 268 12.46 11.83 -9.42
CA TRP A 268 11.69 12.18 -10.60
C TRP A 268 12.11 13.57 -11.06
N GLN A 269 12.97 13.63 -12.07
CA GLN A 269 13.68 14.83 -12.49
C GLN A 269 13.59 15.05 -14.00
N PRO A 270 13.48 16.30 -14.48
CA PRO A 270 13.40 16.63 -15.89
C PRO A 270 14.72 16.31 -16.59
N MET A 271 14.85 15.05 -17.00
CA MET A 271 16.06 14.46 -17.55
C MET A 271 15.73 13.56 -18.75
N ASN A 272 14.60 13.74 -19.41
CA ASN A 272 14.33 13.03 -20.67
C ASN A 272 15.32 13.43 -21.78
N ARG A 273 15.51 12.51 -22.74
CA ARG A 273 16.00 12.89 -24.08
C ARG A 273 14.84 13.53 -24.85
N GLU A 274 15.14 14.22 -25.94
CA GLU A 274 14.08 14.67 -26.85
C GLU A 274 13.30 13.47 -27.41
N PHE A 275 11.97 13.52 -27.40
CA PHE A 275 11.11 12.50 -27.98
C PHE A 275 9.75 13.08 -28.42
N GLU A 276 9.01 12.31 -29.21
CA GLU A 276 7.62 12.59 -29.55
C GLU A 276 6.72 11.47 -29.02
N ALA A 277 5.53 11.83 -28.56
CA ALA A 277 4.54 10.87 -28.10
C ALA A 277 3.12 11.35 -28.39
N GLU A 278 2.21 10.41 -28.53
CA GLU A 278 0.78 10.69 -28.50
C GLU A 278 0.33 10.89 -27.05
N VAL A 279 -0.39 11.98 -26.82
CA VAL A 279 -0.83 12.43 -25.50
C VAL A 279 -2.34 12.68 -25.56
N PRO A 280 -3.14 12.01 -24.73
CA PRO A 280 -4.55 12.35 -24.58
C PRO A 280 -4.66 13.68 -23.82
N GLU A 281 -5.20 14.71 -24.47
CA GLU A 281 -5.37 16.05 -23.90
C GLU A 281 -6.85 16.39 -23.70
N ALA A 282 -7.14 17.01 -22.55
CA ALA A 282 -8.48 17.46 -22.21
C ALA A 282 -8.81 18.74 -22.98
N MET A 283 -9.96 18.76 -23.63
CA MET A 283 -10.44 19.86 -24.46
C MET A 283 -11.72 20.45 -23.84
N PRO A 284 -11.62 21.18 -22.71
CA PRO A 284 -12.79 21.58 -21.91
C PRO A 284 -13.79 22.49 -22.64
N LEU A 285 -13.36 23.17 -23.71
CA LEU A 285 -14.19 24.03 -24.55
C LEU A 285 -14.53 23.41 -25.91
N GLY A 286 -14.10 22.17 -26.17
CA GLY A 286 -14.28 21.47 -27.43
C GLY A 286 -15.57 20.65 -27.50
N LYS A 287 -16.00 20.29 -28.72
CA LYS A 287 -17.09 19.33 -28.95
C LYS A 287 -16.69 17.90 -28.57
N GLU A 288 -15.39 17.60 -28.64
CA GLU A 288 -14.80 16.36 -28.16
C GLU A 288 -14.06 16.68 -26.85
N PRO A 289 -14.41 16.04 -25.72
CA PRO A 289 -13.85 16.38 -24.41
C PRO A 289 -12.38 15.93 -24.24
N MET A 290 -11.93 14.98 -25.05
CA MET A 290 -10.56 14.48 -25.08
C MET A 290 -10.09 14.37 -26.54
N LYS A 291 -8.86 14.79 -26.82
CA LYS A 291 -8.24 14.64 -28.13
C LYS A 291 -6.82 14.12 -27.99
N THR A 292 -6.45 13.13 -28.79
CA THR A 292 -5.06 12.67 -28.89
C THR A 292 -4.27 13.68 -29.71
N LEU A 293 -3.21 14.25 -29.12
CA LEU A 293 -2.29 15.17 -29.77
C LEU A 293 -0.90 14.53 -29.85
N LYS A 294 -0.22 14.75 -30.97
CA LYS A 294 1.20 14.42 -31.10
C LYS A 294 2.02 15.55 -30.50
N MET A 295 2.65 15.30 -29.36
CA MET A 295 3.45 16.29 -28.64
C MET A 295 4.93 15.99 -28.75
N LYS A 296 5.73 17.05 -28.89
CA LYS A 296 7.19 16.98 -28.86
C LYS A 296 7.70 17.45 -27.49
N PHE A 297 8.42 16.58 -26.81
CA PHE A 297 9.05 16.87 -25.52
C PHE A 297 10.52 17.19 -25.74
N LYS A 298 10.95 18.40 -25.37
CA LYS A 298 12.35 18.82 -25.47
C LYS A 298 13.20 18.03 -24.47
N ALA A 299 14.51 17.96 -24.71
CA ALA A 299 15.42 17.40 -23.72
C ALA A 299 15.32 18.18 -22.40
N ASN A 300 15.34 17.45 -21.28
CA ASN A 300 15.22 18.00 -19.91
C ASN A 300 13.94 18.81 -19.65
N SER A 301 12.82 18.47 -20.29
CA SER A 301 11.51 19.10 -20.05
C SER A 301 10.45 18.13 -19.50
N TYR A 302 10.75 16.83 -19.49
CA TYR A 302 9.89 15.77 -18.98
C TYR A 302 10.64 14.95 -17.95
N SER A 303 10.00 14.75 -16.81
CA SER A 303 10.57 14.11 -15.64
C SER A 303 10.57 12.60 -15.80
N VAL A 304 11.69 11.99 -15.43
CA VAL A 304 11.92 10.54 -15.48
C VAL A 304 12.51 10.07 -14.16
N GLY A 305 12.41 8.76 -13.92
CA GLY A 305 13.09 8.14 -12.79
C GLY A 305 14.60 8.31 -12.88
N THR A 306 15.25 8.53 -11.74
CA THR A 306 16.69 8.81 -11.67
C THR A 306 17.41 7.91 -10.67
N ILE A 307 18.73 7.82 -10.84
CA ILE A 307 19.66 7.25 -9.87
C ILE A 307 20.14 8.39 -8.98
N TRP A 308 19.58 8.53 -7.78
CA TRP A 308 19.99 9.57 -6.86
C TRP A 308 21.21 9.12 -6.05
N MET A 309 22.32 9.86 -6.17
CA MET A 309 23.55 9.65 -5.43
C MET A 309 24.10 10.93 -4.80
N ASN A 310 24.94 10.76 -3.78
CA ASN A 310 25.58 11.86 -3.07
C ASN A 310 26.66 12.54 -3.93
N THR A 311 26.86 13.85 -3.75
CA THR A 311 27.88 14.63 -4.45
C THR A 311 29.31 14.11 -4.26
N GLU A 312 29.71 13.71 -3.05
CA GLU A 312 31.08 13.22 -2.77
C GLU A 312 31.37 11.89 -3.46
N ASP A 313 30.39 10.99 -3.50
CA ASP A 313 30.53 9.70 -4.18
C ASP A 313 30.57 9.89 -5.70
N ALA A 314 29.76 10.82 -6.21
CA ALA A 314 29.77 11.17 -7.63
C ALA A 314 31.11 11.78 -8.04
N GLU A 315 31.69 12.67 -7.23
CA GLU A 315 33.00 13.27 -7.46
C GLU A 315 34.11 12.21 -7.51
N LYS A 316 34.15 11.30 -6.52
CA LYS A 316 35.11 10.18 -6.46
C LYS A 316 35.03 9.28 -7.69
N LEU A 317 33.84 9.12 -8.26
CA LEU A 317 33.58 8.28 -9.43
C LEU A 317 33.59 9.04 -10.77
N GLY A 318 33.81 10.36 -10.77
CA GLY A 318 33.76 11.18 -11.99
C GLY A 318 32.37 11.20 -12.67
N ILE A 319 31.30 11.11 -11.88
CA ILE A 319 29.90 11.10 -12.33
C ILE A 319 29.30 12.51 -12.23
N LYS A 320 28.55 12.91 -13.26
CA LYS A 320 27.84 14.19 -13.32
C LYS A 320 26.33 13.97 -13.46
N ASN A 321 25.56 15.01 -13.14
CA ASN A 321 24.12 15.03 -13.40
C ASN A 321 23.82 14.70 -14.87
N GLY A 322 22.90 13.76 -15.10
CA GLY A 322 22.48 13.32 -16.43
C GLY A 322 23.31 12.20 -17.05
N ASP A 323 24.47 11.84 -16.48
CA ASP A 323 25.26 10.68 -16.92
C ASP A 323 24.40 9.42 -16.88
N LEU A 324 24.49 8.58 -17.91
CA LEU A 324 23.83 7.28 -17.94
C LEU A 324 24.68 6.29 -17.13
N LEU A 325 24.06 5.67 -16.12
CA LEU A 325 24.71 4.72 -15.24
C LEU A 325 24.01 3.36 -15.32
N THR A 326 24.79 2.32 -15.07
CA THR A 326 24.29 0.98 -14.79
C THR A 326 24.54 0.67 -13.32
N LEU A 327 23.48 0.31 -12.59
CA LEU A 327 23.58 -0.26 -11.26
C LEU A 327 23.52 -1.76 -11.36
N GLU A 328 24.38 -2.45 -10.63
CA GLU A 328 24.44 -3.91 -10.62
C GLU A 328 24.60 -4.42 -9.19
N ASN A 329 23.91 -5.51 -8.84
CA ASN A 329 23.99 -6.14 -7.53
C ASN A 329 24.84 -7.44 -7.57
N PRO A 330 25.17 -8.04 -6.41
CA PRO A 330 25.91 -9.31 -6.34
C PRO A 330 25.23 -10.50 -7.02
N LEU A 331 23.92 -10.40 -7.29
CA LEU A 331 23.14 -11.44 -7.98
C LEU A 331 23.21 -11.31 -9.51
N GLY A 332 24.05 -10.40 -10.03
CA GLY A 332 24.18 -10.13 -11.47
C GLY A 332 22.98 -9.40 -12.07
N ARG A 333 22.04 -8.93 -11.24
CA ARG A 333 20.90 -8.14 -11.71
C ARG A 333 21.31 -6.70 -11.86
N TYR A 334 20.71 -6.01 -12.83
CA TYR A 334 21.06 -4.63 -13.14
C TYR A 334 19.86 -3.79 -13.58
N THR A 335 20.02 -2.48 -13.49
CA THR A 335 19.12 -1.49 -14.09
C THR A 335 19.93 -0.30 -14.60
N GLN A 336 19.40 0.43 -15.58
CA GLN A 336 20.02 1.64 -16.12
C GLN A 336 19.19 2.88 -15.82
N GLY A 337 19.86 4.01 -15.64
CA GLY A 337 19.20 5.27 -15.32
C GLY A 337 20.13 6.47 -15.40
N LYS A 338 19.56 7.67 -15.47
CA LYS A 338 20.34 8.90 -15.40
C LYS A 338 20.67 9.27 -13.96
N ALA A 339 21.90 9.72 -13.74
CA ALA A 339 22.39 10.18 -12.45
C ALA A 339 21.72 11.51 -12.06
N PHE A 340 21.20 11.56 -10.83
CA PHE A 340 20.89 12.80 -10.13
C PHE A 340 21.83 12.92 -8.93
N VAL A 341 22.73 13.89 -9.00
CA VAL A 341 23.78 14.15 -8.01
C VAL A 341 23.37 15.33 -7.14
N SER A 342 23.24 15.10 -5.83
CA SER A 342 23.01 16.17 -4.86
C SER A 342 23.45 15.79 -3.44
N GLY A 343 23.60 16.77 -2.56
CA GLY A 343 23.93 16.56 -1.14
C GLY A 343 22.76 16.07 -0.27
N GLY A 344 21.57 15.86 -0.84
CA GLY A 344 20.36 15.50 -0.07
C GLY A 344 20.22 14.02 0.28
N ILE A 345 21.25 13.21 0.02
CA ILE A 345 21.31 11.78 0.34
C ILE A 345 22.63 11.47 1.04
N ARG A 346 22.63 10.52 1.98
CA ARG A 346 23.83 10.12 2.72
C ARG A 346 24.91 9.55 1.77
N PRO A 347 26.21 9.84 1.97
CA PRO A 347 27.28 9.14 1.25
C PRO A 347 27.22 7.62 1.42
N GLY A 348 27.58 6.87 0.38
CA GLY A 348 27.48 5.41 0.32
C GLY A 348 26.05 4.89 0.11
N VAL A 349 25.09 5.76 -0.21
CA VAL A 349 23.68 5.38 -0.44
C VAL A 349 23.22 5.82 -1.82
N ILE A 350 22.49 4.93 -2.49
CA ILE A 350 21.80 5.21 -3.75
C ILE A 350 20.30 5.04 -3.54
N LYS A 351 19.50 6.03 -3.95
CA LYS A 351 18.03 5.98 -3.87
C LYS A 351 17.43 5.90 -5.27
N LEU A 352 16.54 4.93 -5.47
CA LEU A 352 15.72 4.80 -6.68
C LEU A 352 14.25 5.03 -6.38
N GLY A 353 13.52 5.50 -7.38
CA GLY A 353 12.07 5.58 -7.33
C GLY A 353 11.43 4.20 -7.39
N PHE A 354 10.47 3.94 -6.51
CA PHE A 354 9.61 2.78 -6.62
C PHE A 354 8.74 2.92 -7.87
N ALA A 355 8.65 1.84 -8.64
CA ALA A 355 7.82 1.75 -9.84
C ALA A 355 8.12 2.79 -10.95
N THR A 356 9.30 3.44 -10.96
CA THR A 356 9.63 4.46 -11.97
C THR A 356 10.00 3.88 -13.34
N GLY A 357 10.68 2.73 -13.39
CA GLY A 357 11.10 2.05 -14.61
C GLY A 357 10.30 0.79 -14.96
N GLY A 358 10.86 -0.09 -15.78
CA GLY A 358 10.27 -1.38 -16.14
C GLY A 358 9.10 -1.30 -17.14
N ARG A 359 9.10 -0.29 -18.02
CA ARG A 359 8.04 -0.07 -19.01
C ARG A 359 8.24 -1.02 -20.20
N PHE A 360 7.22 -1.83 -20.48
CA PHE A 360 7.24 -2.77 -21.60
C PHE A 360 6.16 -2.51 -22.65
N SER A 361 5.15 -1.68 -22.34
CA SER A 361 4.02 -1.42 -23.23
C SER A 361 4.03 0.02 -23.76
N PRO A 362 3.94 0.21 -25.10
CA PRO A 362 3.70 1.52 -25.71
C PRO A 362 2.44 2.22 -25.20
N GLY A 363 1.46 1.47 -24.68
CA GLY A 363 0.23 2.01 -24.10
C GLY A 363 0.43 2.87 -22.84
N LEU A 364 1.65 2.92 -22.30
CA LEU A 364 2.03 3.83 -21.20
C LEU A 364 2.42 5.23 -21.69
N GLY A 365 2.26 5.53 -22.98
CA GLY A 365 2.39 6.87 -23.54
C GLY A 365 3.82 7.44 -23.39
N PRO A 366 3.98 8.72 -23.04
CA PRO A 366 5.29 9.37 -22.88
C PRO A 366 6.27 8.62 -21.97
N ALA A 367 5.79 7.97 -20.89
CA ALA A 367 6.64 7.20 -19.99
C ALA A 367 7.34 6.02 -20.70
N TYR A 368 6.73 5.41 -21.71
CA TYR A 368 7.35 4.34 -22.49
C TYR A 368 8.54 4.83 -23.34
N GLN A 369 8.53 6.09 -23.79
CA GLN A 369 9.60 6.66 -24.61
C GLN A 369 10.92 6.84 -23.83
N SER A 370 10.85 6.89 -22.50
CA SER A 370 12.01 7.06 -21.63
C SER A 370 12.50 5.77 -20.95
N ARG A 371 11.94 4.61 -21.33
CA ARG A 371 12.17 3.33 -20.64
C ARG A 371 13.64 2.91 -20.58
N ASP A 372 14.42 3.21 -21.62
CA ASP A 372 15.81 2.74 -21.76
C ASP A 372 16.79 3.48 -20.82
N TYR A 373 16.34 4.55 -20.18
CA TYR A 373 17.16 5.35 -19.25
C TYR A 373 16.39 5.70 -17.96
N THR A 374 15.39 4.89 -17.63
CA THR A 374 14.61 5.04 -16.40
C THR A 374 14.76 3.79 -15.52
N PRO A 375 15.34 3.90 -14.32
CA PRO A 375 15.71 2.74 -13.53
C PRO A 375 14.48 2.05 -12.91
N SER A 376 14.53 0.72 -12.87
CA SER A 376 13.59 -0.15 -12.17
C SER A 376 14.25 -0.66 -10.89
N HIS A 377 13.80 -0.16 -9.74
CA HIS A 377 14.28 -0.64 -8.45
C HIS A 377 14.02 -2.16 -8.26
N ASN A 378 12.88 -2.65 -8.73
CA ASN A 378 12.49 -4.06 -8.54
C ASN A 378 13.43 -5.04 -9.23
N ASP A 379 14.15 -4.60 -10.26
CA ASP A 379 15.11 -5.43 -10.98
C ASP A 379 16.35 -5.72 -10.11
N LEU A 380 16.61 -4.92 -9.06
CA LEU A 380 17.76 -5.09 -8.17
C LEU A 380 17.43 -5.84 -6.86
N VAL A 381 16.17 -6.16 -6.59
CA VAL A 381 15.75 -6.79 -5.32
C VAL A 381 16.16 -8.27 -5.30
N ASP A 382 16.63 -8.77 -4.14
CA ASP A 382 16.78 -10.21 -3.88
C ASP A 382 15.39 -10.82 -3.63
N PRO A 383 14.88 -11.68 -4.53
CA PRO A 383 13.55 -12.27 -4.38
C PRO A 383 13.45 -13.23 -3.19
N TYR A 384 14.58 -13.70 -2.66
CA TYR A 384 14.65 -14.60 -1.52
C TYR A 384 14.89 -13.87 -0.20
N CYS A 385 15.16 -12.56 -0.24
CA CYS A 385 15.29 -11.77 0.98
C CYS A 385 13.90 -11.32 1.44
N LEU A 386 13.31 -12.12 2.32
CA LEU A 386 11.96 -11.89 2.86
C LEU A 386 12.04 -11.69 4.38
N SER A 387 11.17 -10.82 4.91
CA SER A 387 10.97 -10.75 6.36
C SER A 387 10.56 -12.13 6.89
N PRO A 388 11.21 -12.66 7.96
CA PRO A 388 11.08 -14.07 8.30
C PRO A 388 9.66 -14.55 8.59
N ILE A 389 8.88 -13.77 9.34
CA ILE A 389 7.51 -14.13 9.73
C ILE A 389 6.50 -13.78 8.64
N MET A 390 6.60 -12.55 8.13
CA MET A 390 5.52 -11.97 7.34
C MET A 390 5.68 -12.21 5.84
N GLY A 391 6.85 -12.70 5.39
CA GLY A 391 7.14 -12.94 3.99
C GLY A 391 7.22 -11.67 3.13
N PHE A 392 7.22 -10.47 3.72
CA PHE A 392 7.38 -9.22 2.96
C PHE A 392 8.76 -9.14 2.31
N PRO A 393 8.86 -8.75 1.03
CA PRO A 393 10.14 -8.52 0.37
C PRO A 393 10.96 -7.41 1.02
N ALA A 394 12.27 -7.61 1.10
CA ALA A 394 13.22 -6.63 1.62
C ALA A 394 13.63 -5.61 0.54
N TYR A 395 12.79 -4.61 0.28
CA TYR A 395 13.02 -3.60 -0.75
C TYR A 395 14.18 -2.61 -0.47
N ALA A 396 14.77 -2.61 0.72
CA ALA A 396 15.83 -1.67 1.08
C ALA A 396 17.07 -2.37 1.67
N ASP A 397 17.18 -3.69 1.51
CA ASP A 397 18.31 -4.50 1.95
C ASP A 397 19.01 -5.07 0.72
N MET A 398 19.77 -4.23 0.04
CA MET A 398 20.55 -4.62 -1.12
C MET A 398 21.75 -3.69 -1.28
N ILE A 399 22.87 -4.25 -1.71
CA ILE A 399 24.08 -3.50 -2.08
C ILE A 399 24.29 -3.51 -3.58
N VAL A 400 24.83 -2.43 -4.12
CA VAL A 400 25.07 -2.25 -5.54
C VAL A 400 26.42 -1.63 -5.82
N ARG A 401 26.87 -1.79 -7.06
CA ARG A 401 27.98 -1.04 -7.65
C ARG A 401 27.47 -0.17 -8.79
N VAL A 402 28.21 0.90 -9.06
CA VAL A 402 27.93 1.80 -10.18
C VAL A 402 28.94 1.57 -11.29
N LYS A 403 28.44 1.44 -12.53
CA LYS A 403 29.23 1.45 -13.76
C LYS A 403 28.78 2.63 -14.62
N LYS A 404 29.74 3.42 -15.12
CA LYS A 404 29.46 4.46 -16.11
C LYS A 404 29.18 3.79 -17.46
N GLY A 405 28.04 4.13 -18.07
CA GLY A 405 27.62 3.59 -19.36
C GLY A 405 28.32 4.21 -20.55
#